data_AF-A0A0A8WSC8-F1
#
_entry.id   AF-A0A0A8WSC8-F1
#
_cell.length_a   1.000
_cell.length_b   1.000
_cell.length_c   1.000
_cell.angle_alpha   90.00
_cell.angle_beta   90.00
_cell.angle_gamma   90.00
#
_symmetry.space_group_name_H-M   'P 1'
#
loop_
_entity.id
_entity.type
_entity.pdbx_description
1 polymer ?
#
loop_
_entity_poly.entity_id
_entity_poly.type
_entity_poly.pdbx_seq_one_letter_code
_entity_poly.pdbx_strand_id
1 'polypeptide(L)'
;MILFSASGYCLALRYVLPIYPFIFVMVGFLGTYLLQYRYLASMFIIWYLASAWYIAPHYLAYFNEIAGGPGNGYKYLVDGNLDWGQDLPGLKKFMDENGIKRISLSYFGADSPERYGIKYDWLPSHYLFNPEPDKEVRVTPDQLVAISATNLQGVYFDDKNQYKWLLDYKPVAKIGYSIFVYDLSGKRKFKL
;
A
#
# COMPACT_ATOMS: atom_id res chain seq x y z
N MET A 1 17.22 12.54 26.97
CA MET A 1 15.86 12.33 27.49
C MET A 1 14.99 11.84 26.33
N ILE A 2 14.77 10.52 26.23
CA ILE A 2 13.87 9.97 25.22
C ILE A 2 12.48 9.95 25.84
N LEU A 3 11.67 10.96 25.52
CA LEU A 3 10.27 11.03 25.94
C LEU A 3 9.46 10.07 25.06
N PHE A 4 9.09 8.91 25.60
CA PHE A 4 8.11 8.05 24.97
C PHE A 4 6.70 8.48 25.42
N SER A 5 5.91 9.02 24.49
CA SER A 5 4.49 9.30 24.72
C SER A 5 3.71 7.98 24.80
N ALA A 6 3.13 7.70 25.96
CA ALA A 6 2.29 6.53 26.26
C ALA A 6 0.82 6.76 25.89
N SER A 7 0.53 7.51 24.82
CA SER A 7 -0.84 7.71 24.34
C SER A 7 -1.25 6.58 23.39
N GLY A 8 -2.53 6.17 23.41
CA GLY A 8 -3.05 5.05 22.60
C GLY A 8 -3.09 5.28 21.08
N TYR A 9 -2.81 6.50 20.60
CA TYR A 9 -2.92 6.92 19.19
C TYR A 9 -1.64 6.72 18.38
N CYS A 10 -0.73 5.90 18.91
CA CYS A 10 0.67 5.99 18.59
C CYS A 10 1.17 4.65 18.03
N LEU A 11 0.95 4.47 16.73
CA LEU A 11 1.21 3.25 15.95
C LEU A 11 2.61 2.65 16.24
N ALA A 12 2.56 1.47 16.86
CA ALA A 12 3.53 0.38 17.02
C ALA A 12 5.04 0.68 17.24
N LEU A 13 5.73 1.40 16.35
CA LEU A 13 7.19 1.36 16.27
C LEU A 13 7.88 1.92 17.52
N ARG A 14 7.27 2.93 18.17
CA ARG A 14 7.86 3.60 19.34
C ARG A 14 7.99 2.71 20.57
N TYR A 15 7.13 1.69 20.71
CA TYR A 15 7.20 0.73 21.81
C TYR A 15 8.36 -0.25 21.62
N VAL A 16 8.75 -0.48 20.37
CA VAL A 16 9.87 -1.33 19.99
C VAL A 16 11.18 -0.52 19.98
N LEU A 17 11.14 0.80 19.80
CA LEU A 17 12.34 1.64 19.73
C LEU A 17 13.39 1.38 20.86
N PRO A 18 13.00 1.20 22.13
CA PRO A 18 13.95 0.89 23.21
C PRO A 18 14.73 -0.41 23.04
N ILE A 19 14.26 -1.37 22.24
CA ILE A 19 14.94 -2.66 22.06
C ILE A 19 16.08 -2.59 21.04
N TYR A 20 16.08 -1.61 20.12
CA TYR A 20 17.08 -1.54 19.05
C TYR A 20 18.52 -1.46 19.54
N PRO A 21 18.90 -0.68 20.58
CA PRO A 21 20.27 -0.68 21.09
C PRO A 21 20.74 -2.06 21.52
N PHE A 22 19.88 -2.84 22.18
CA PHE A 22 20.21 -4.21 22.62
C PHE A 22 20.36 -5.15 21.43
N ILE A 23 19.49 -5.03 20.42
CA ILE A 23 19.62 -5.79 19.16
C ILE A 23 20.93 -5.44 18.46
N PHE A 24 21.32 -4.16 18.38
CA PHE A 24 22.57 -3.75 17.73
C PHE A 24 23.80 -4.30 18.46
N VAL A 25 23.84 -4.27 19.79
CA VAL A 25 24.93 -4.88 20.57
C VAL A 25 24.98 -6.39 20.34
N MET A 26 23.83 -7.07 20.37
CA MET A 26 23.74 -8.51 20.12
C MET A 26 24.22 -8.87 18.70
N VAL A 27 23.79 -8.14 17.68
CA VAL A 27 24.23 -8.33 16.29
C VAL A 27 25.72 -8.03 16.14
N GLY A 28 26.24 -7.00 16.81
CA GLY A 28 27.67 -6.69 16.83
C GLY A 28 28.51 -7.80 17.44
N PHE A 29 28.05 -8.38 18.56
CA PHE A 29 28.69 -9.53 19.21
C PHE A 29 28.70 -10.75 18.29
N LEU A 30 27.54 -11.12 17.72
CA LEU A 30 27.45 -12.21 16.73
C LEU A 30 28.29 -11.91 15.49
N GLY A 31 28.44 -10.62 15.17
CA GLY A 31 29.27 -10.07 14.11
C GLY A 31 30.73 -10.52 14.16
N THR A 32 31.27 -10.67 15.38
CA THR A 32 32.66 -11.11 15.59
C THR A 32 32.93 -12.54 15.11
N TYR A 33 31.89 -13.35 14.97
CA TYR A 33 31.94 -14.72 14.44
C TYR A 33 31.61 -14.80 12.94
N LEU A 34 31.23 -13.69 12.29
CA LEU A 34 30.79 -13.70 10.87
C LEU A 34 31.88 -14.17 9.90
N LEU A 35 33.17 -14.00 10.23
CA LEU A 35 34.26 -14.49 9.38
C LEU A 35 34.25 -16.03 9.25
N GLN A 36 33.79 -16.74 10.28
CA GLN A 36 33.61 -18.20 10.24
C GLN A 36 32.44 -18.61 9.32
N TYR A 37 31.45 -17.73 9.16
CA TYR A 37 30.25 -17.93 8.35
C TYR A 37 30.19 -16.99 7.14
N ARG A 38 31.34 -16.58 6.61
CA ARG A 38 31.44 -15.50 5.61
C ARG A 38 30.53 -15.69 4.40
N TYR A 39 30.37 -16.93 3.93
CA TYR A 39 29.51 -17.23 2.78
C TYR A 39 28.03 -17.05 3.10
N LEU A 40 27.62 -17.48 4.30
CA LEU A 40 26.25 -17.32 4.77
C LEU A 40 25.94 -15.83 5.02
N ALA A 41 26.89 -15.11 5.60
CA ALA A 41 26.80 -13.66 5.77
C ALA A 41 26.68 -12.93 4.42
N SER A 42 27.53 -13.26 3.45
CA SER A 42 27.46 -12.71 2.09
C SER A 42 26.13 -13.03 1.41
N MET A 43 25.62 -14.26 1.57
CA MET A 43 24.32 -14.65 1.03
C MET A 43 23.18 -13.79 1.60
N PHE A 44 23.13 -13.56 2.91
CA PHE A 44 22.11 -12.70 3.52
C PHE A 44 22.25 -11.23 3.11
N ILE A 45 23.48 -10.72 2.97
CA ILE A 45 23.70 -9.36 2.47
C ILE A 45 23.20 -9.22 1.03
N ILE A 46 23.55 -10.17 0.16
CA ILE A 46 23.10 -10.19 -1.24
C ILE A 46 21.58 -10.30 -1.29
N TRP A 47 20.98 -11.18 -0.49
CA TRP A 47 19.52 -11.28 -0.38
C TRP A 47 18.93 -9.93 0.00
N TYR A 48 19.39 -9.33 1.09
CA TYR A 48 18.86 -8.05 1.57
C TYR A 48 18.94 -6.95 0.50
N LEU A 49 20.10 -6.82 -0.16
CA LEU A 49 20.29 -5.85 -1.24
C LEU A 49 19.39 -6.15 -2.45
N ALA A 50 19.23 -7.42 -2.82
CA ALA A 50 18.32 -7.83 -3.89
C ALA A 50 16.86 -7.52 -3.55
N SER A 51 16.40 -7.82 -2.33
CA SER A 51 15.05 -7.49 -1.87
C SER A 51 14.82 -5.98 -1.82
N ALA A 52 15.80 -5.20 -1.34
CA ALA A 52 15.73 -3.75 -1.29
C ALA A 52 15.69 -3.12 -2.69
N TRP A 53 16.48 -3.65 -3.63
CA TRP A 53 16.44 -3.23 -5.03
C TRP A 53 15.10 -3.59 -5.67
N TYR A 54 14.61 -4.81 -5.44
CA TYR A 54 13.38 -5.32 -6.04
C TYR A 54 12.14 -4.51 -5.64
N ILE A 55 12.08 -4.04 -4.38
CA ILE A 55 10.93 -3.28 -3.89
C ILE A 55 11.00 -1.78 -4.19
N ALA A 56 12.17 -1.26 -4.57
CA ALA A 56 12.34 0.16 -4.84
C ALA A 56 11.38 0.63 -5.96
N PRO A 57 10.71 1.79 -5.83
CA PRO A 57 10.72 2.75 -4.70
C PRO A 57 9.61 2.49 -3.64
N HIS A 58 8.85 1.39 -3.73
CA HIS A 58 7.64 1.12 -2.94
C HIS A 58 7.92 0.39 -1.62
N TYR A 59 8.90 0.87 -0.83
CA TYR A 59 9.37 0.20 0.39
C TYR A 59 8.27 -0.04 1.43
N LEU A 60 7.27 0.84 1.50
CA LEU A 60 6.11 0.69 2.41
C LEU A 60 5.34 -0.61 2.16
N ALA A 61 5.29 -1.05 0.91
CA ALA A 61 4.61 -2.28 0.53
C ALA A 61 5.48 -3.53 0.69
N TYR A 62 6.68 -3.45 1.28
CA TYR A 62 7.53 -4.61 1.44
C TYR A 62 6.87 -5.67 2.33
N PHE A 63 6.73 -6.87 1.78
CA PHE A 63 6.46 -8.09 2.52
C PHE A 63 7.46 -9.13 2.09
N ASN A 64 7.88 -9.99 3.02
CA ASN A 64 8.82 -11.05 2.70
C ASN A 64 8.24 -12.05 1.69
N GLU A 65 9.12 -12.84 1.10
CA GLU A 65 8.81 -13.78 0.03
C GLU A 65 7.89 -14.91 0.53
N ILE A 66 7.95 -15.27 1.83
CA ILE A 66 7.07 -16.25 2.47
C ILE A 66 5.62 -15.77 2.48
N ALA A 67 5.40 -14.47 2.71
CA ALA A 67 4.08 -13.84 2.60
C ALA A 67 3.63 -13.62 1.13
N GLY A 68 4.40 -14.11 0.15
CA GLY A 68 4.11 -13.94 -1.27
C GLY A 68 4.47 -12.56 -1.81
N GLY A 69 5.35 -11.83 -1.11
CA GLY A 69 5.90 -10.56 -1.55
C GLY A 69 4.92 -9.37 -1.48
N PRO A 70 5.33 -8.18 -1.97
CA PRO A 70 4.52 -6.96 -1.92
C PRO A 70 3.17 -7.11 -2.64
N GLY A 71 3.09 -7.98 -3.64
CA GLY A 71 1.86 -8.24 -4.41
C GLY A 71 0.75 -8.96 -3.64
N ASN A 72 1.07 -9.60 -2.50
CA ASN A 72 0.13 -10.35 -1.66
C ASN A 72 0.10 -9.89 -0.20
N GLY A 73 1.03 -9.04 0.23
CA GLY A 73 1.11 -8.53 1.60
C GLY A 73 -0.20 -7.96 2.14
N TYR A 74 -0.95 -7.28 1.28
CA TYR A 74 -2.26 -6.70 1.61
C TYR A 74 -3.32 -7.72 2.09
N LYS A 75 -3.09 -9.02 1.90
CA LYS A 75 -3.98 -10.09 2.39
C LYS A 75 -3.72 -10.44 3.86
N TYR A 76 -2.54 -10.11 4.38
CA TYR A 76 -2.10 -10.46 5.73
C TYR A 76 -2.14 -9.27 6.66
N LEU A 77 -1.67 -8.11 6.19
CA LEU A 77 -1.60 -6.91 7.00
C LEU A 77 -1.84 -5.68 6.12
N VAL A 78 -2.92 -4.99 6.45
CA VAL A 78 -3.31 -3.71 5.86
C VAL A 78 -3.69 -2.78 6.99
N ASP A 79 -2.84 -1.80 7.20
CA ASP A 79 -3.03 -0.70 8.12
C ASP A 79 -2.49 0.56 7.42
N GLY A 80 -2.22 1.64 8.14
CA GLY A 80 -1.39 2.75 7.65
C GLY A 80 0.05 2.35 7.30
N ASN A 81 0.30 1.13 6.83
CA ASN A 81 1.60 0.65 6.37
C ASN A 81 1.70 0.59 4.84
N LEU A 82 0.60 0.68 4.08
CA LEU A 82 0.64 0.58 2.62
C LEU A 82 0.52 1.91 1.86
N ASP A 83 -0.26 2.88 2.35
CA ASP A 83 -0.59 4.07 1.57
C ASP A 83 -0.80 5.29 2.46
N TRP A 84 -0.09 6.37 2.15
CA TRP A 84 -0.28 7.69 2.74
C TRP A 84 -0.43 8.81 1.70
N GLY A 85 -0.27 8.52 0.40
CA GLY A 85 -0.07 9.57 -0.61
C GLY A 85 0.84 9.16 -1.75
N GLN A 86 1.80 8.30 -1.47
CA GLN A 86 3.00 8.14 -2.31
C GLN A 86 2.72 7.58 -3.71
N ASP A 87 1.61 6.85 -3.88
CA ASP A 87 1.28 6.19 -5.15
C ASP A 87 0.24 6.95 -5.98
N LEU A 88 -0.26 8.11 -5.52
CA LEU A 88 -1.10 9.01 -6.33
C LEU A 88 -0.42 9.47 -7.63
N PRO A 89 0.88 9.85 -7.66
CA PRO A 89 1.58 10.13 -8.92
C PRO A 89 1.55 8.94 -9.89
N GLY A 90 1.69 7.72 -9.38
CA GLY A 90 1.61 6.50 -10.19
C GLY A 90 0.22 6.30 -10.78
N LEU A 91 -0.83 6.58 -10.00
CA LEU A 91 -2.22 6.52 -10.47
C LEU A 91 -2.46 7.57 -11.57
N LYS A 92 -1.98 8.79 -11.37
CA LYS A 92 -2.07 9.86 -12.38
C LYS A 92 -1.36 9.48 -13.67
N LYS A 93 -0.15 8.94 -13.58
CA LYS A 93 0.62 8.47 -14.73
C LYS A 93 -0.15 7.39 -15.51
N PHE A 94 -0.68 6.40 -14.80
CA PHE A 94 -1.53 5.36 -15.41
C PHE A 94 -2.74 5.96 -16.13
N MET A 95 -3.40 6.95 -15.52
CA MET A 95 -4.53 7.64 -16.15
C MET A 95 -4.12 8.35 -17.44
N ASP A 96 -3.00 9.06 -17.45
CA ASP A 96 -2.53 9.82 -18.61
C ASP A 96 -2.13 8.90 -19.78
N GLU A 97 -1.37 7.84 -19.49
CA GLU A 97 -0.90 6.89 -20.51
C GLU A 97 -2.05 6.14 -21.20
N ASN A 98 -3.18 6.02 -20.50
CA ASN A 98 -4.39 5.33 -20.96
C ASN A 98 -5.53 6.28 -21.36
N GLY A 99 -5.31 7.60 -21.35
CA GLY A 99 -6.33 8.59 -21.74
C GLY A 99 -7.54 8.64 -20.82
N ILE A 100 -7.40 8.21 -19.56
CA ILE A 100 -8.47 8.16 -18.56
C ILE A 100 -8.65 9.56 -17.97
N LYS A 101 -9.76 10.21 -18.31
CA LYS A 101 -10.06 11.58 -17.84
C LYS A 101 -10.63 11.62 -16.43
N ARG A 102 -11.27 10.54 -15.97
CA ARG A 102 -11.96 10.44 -14.69
C ARG A 102 -12.05 8.98 -14.25
N ILE A 103 -11.95 8.72 -12.96
CA ILE A 103 -11.96 7.37 -12.37
C ILE A 103 -12.78 7.33 -11.08
N SER A 104 -13.46 6.24 -10.77
CA SER A 104 -14.11 6.07 -9.48
C SER A 104 -13.06 5.72 -8.43
N LEU A 105 -12.97 6.47 -7.33
CA LEU A 105 -11.84 6.39 -6.40
C LEU A 105 -12.30 6.13 -4.95
N SER A 106 -11.84 5.01 -4.39
CA SER A 106 -11.86 4.76 -2.95
C SER A 106 -10.44 4.81 -2.40
N TYR A 107 -10.10 5.83 -1.61
CA TYR A 107 -8.71 6.11 -1.26
C TYR A 107 -8.47 6.12 0.25
N PHE A 108 -7.34 5.56 0.67
CA PHE A 108 -6.95 5.47 2.08
C PHE A 108 -5.87 6.49 2.47
N GLY A 109 -5.00 6.94 1.57
CA GLY A 109 -3.95 7.87 1.99
C GLY A 109 -4.47 9.26 2.38
N ALA A 110 -3.58 10.06 2.98
CA ALA A 110 -3.93 11.36 3.56
C ALA A 110 -3.65 12.55 2.62
N ASP A 111 -2.88 12.37 1.54
CA ASP A 111 -2.64 13.42 0.55
C ASP A 111 -3.85 13.59 -0.41
N SER A 112 -3.98 14.77 -1.02
CA SER A 112 -5.10 15.10 -1.92
C SER A 112 -4.85 14.56 -3.33
N PRO A 113 -5.76 13.74 -3.91
CA PRO A 113 -5.69 13.35 -5.32
C PRO A 113 -5.74 14.53 -6.29
N GLU A 114 -6.48 15.59 -5.96
CA GLU A 114 -6.65 16.79 -6.77
C GLU A 114 -5.33 17.54 -6.95
N ARG A 115 -4.43 17.51 -5.95
CA ARG A 115 -3.08 18.08 -6.03
C ARG A 115 -2.27 17.50 -7.20
N TYR A 116 -2.54 16.26 -7.57
CA TYR A 116 -1.92 15.57 -8.70
C TYR A 116 -2.74 15.67 -10.00
N GLY A 117 -3.83 16.45 -10.00
CA GLY A 117 -4.72 16.60 -11.14
C GLY A 117 -5.58 15.35 -11.41
N ILE A 118 -5.76 14.48 -10.42
CA ILE A 118 -6.63 13.31 -10.53
C ILE A 118 -8.08 13.78 -10.40
N LYS A 119 -8.84 13.61 -11.48
CA LYS A 119 -10.29 13.80 -11.45
C LYS A 119 -10.94 12.48 -11.13
N TYR A 120 -11.81 12.46 -10.12
CA TYR A 120 -12.44 11.23 -9.68
C TYR A 120 -13.90 11.41 -9.29
N ASP A 121 -14.63 10.29 -9.34
CA ASP A 121 -15.92 10.11 -8.70
C ASP A 121 -15.68 9.45 -7.35
N TRP A 122 -16.10 10.11 -6.27
CA TRP A 122 -15.83 9.63 -4.93
C TRP A 122 -16.57 8.31 -4.65
N LEU A 123 -15.87 7.38 -4.02
CA LEU A 123 -16.44 6.16 -3.44
C LEU A 123 -16.17 6.15 -1.93
N PRO A 124 -17.00 5.45 -1.13
CA PRO A 124 -16.78 5.26 0.30
C PRO A 124 -15.31 5.00 0.65
N SER A 125 -14.75 5.92 1.43
CA SER A 125 -13.32 5.99 1.73
C SER A 125 -13.13 6.30 3.21
N HIS A 126 -12.06 5.79 3.81
CA HIS A 126 -11.81 6.07 5.22
C HIS A 126 -11.30 7.50 5.46
N TYR A 127 -10.26 7.92 4.70
CA TYR A 127 -9.66 9.25 4.87
C TYR A 127 -10.11 10.27 3.81
N LEU A 128 -10.45 9.82 2.60
CA LEU A 128 -10.90 10.73 1.54
C LEU A 128 -12.32 11.25 1.82
N PHE A 129 -12.44 12.55 2.05
CA PHE A 129 -13.70 13.23 2.33
C PHE A 129 -14.70 13.11 1.16
N ASN A 130 -15.99 12.92 1.47
CA ASN A 130 -17.05 12.94 0.46
C ASN A 130 -17.49 14.38 0.16
N PRO A 131 -17.20 14.93 -1.03
CA PRO A 131 -17.60 16.29 -1.38
C PRO A 131 -19.12 16.45 -1.59
N GLU A 132 -19.84 15.36 -1.86
CA GLU A 132 -21.27 15.37 -2.22
C GLU A 132 -22.01 14.28 -1.40
N PRO A 133 -22.23 14.48 -0.09
CA PRO A 133 -22.82 13.46 0.80
C PRO A 133 -24.24 13.02 0.40
N ASP A 134 -25.01 13.92 -0.20
CA ASP A 134 -26.40 13.66 -0.60
C ASP A 134 -26.51 12.95 -1.95
N LYS A 135 -25.40 12.79 -2.68
CA LYS A 135 -25.39 12.13 -3.98
C LYS A 135 -25.21 10.64 -3.81
N GLU A 136 -26.12 9.89 -4.41
CA GLU A 136 -26.01 8.43 -4.43
C GLU A 136 -24.75 7.99 -5.18
N VAL A 137 -23.91 7.21 -4.50
CA VAL A 137 -22.72 6.62 -5.10
C VAL A 137 -23.14 5.42 -5.92
N ARG A 138 -23.00 5.52 -7.25
CA ARG A 138 -23.24 4.40 -8.17
C ARG A 138 -21.99 4.13 -8.98
N VAL A 139 -21.54 2.88 -8.92
CA VAL A 139 -20.48 2.37 -9.80
C VAL A 139 -21.16 1.75 -11.02
N THR A 140 -20.90 2.30 -12.19
CA THR A 140 -21.44 1.74 -13.44
C THR A 140 -20.47 0.73 -14.05
N PRO A 141 -20.96 -0.30 -14.79
CA PRO A 141 -20.09 -1.33 -15.36
C PRO A 141 -19.04 -0.81 -16.35
N ASP A 142 -19.24 0.38 -16.92
CA ASP A 142 -18.31 1.03 -17.85
C ASP A 142 -17.23 1.87 -17.15
N GLN A 143 -17.31 2.05 -15.83
CA GLN A 143 -16.33 2.82 -15.05
C GLN A 143 -15.10 1.98 -14.67
N LEU A 144 -13.98 2.71 -14.55
CA LEU A 144 -12.78 2.21 -13.88
C LEU A 144 -12.88 2.52 -12.40
N VAL A 145 -12.49 1.56 -11.56
CA VAL A 145 -12.44 1.72 -10.12
C VAL A 145 -11.00 1.64 -9.66
N ALA A 146 -10.49 2.70 -9.04
CA ALA A 146 -9.25 2.70 -8.28
C ALA A 146 -9.58 2.59 -6.78
N ILE A 147 -8.98 1.63 -6.10
CA ILE A 147 -9.22 1.39 -4.68
C ILE A 147 -7.91 1.13 -3.93
N SER A 148 -7.69 1.82 -2.80
CA SER A 148 -6.58 1.49 -1.91
C SER A 148 -6.78 0.10 -1.31
N ALA A 149 -5.71 -0.70 -1.24
CA ALA A 149 -5.75 -2.08 -0.75
C ALA A 149 -6.31 -2.19 0.68
N THR A 150 -6.08 -1.17 1.52
CA THR A 150 -6.66 -1.08 2.88
C THR A 150 -8.19 -0.92 2.84
N ASN A 151 -8.72 -0.07 1.95
CA ASN A 151 -10.16 0.08 1.77
C ASN A 151 -10.78 -1.21 1.18
N LEU A 152 -10.09 -1.86 0.24
CA LEU A 152 -10.52 -3.13 -0.36
C LEU A 152 -10.71 -4.24 0.70
N GLN A 153 -9.86 -4.28 1.72
CA GLN A 153 -9.95 -5.23 2.83
C GLN A 153 -11.02 -4.89 3.87
N GLY A 154 -11.60 -3.69 3.81
CA GLY A 154 -12.70 -3.32 4.70
C GLY A 154 -12.31 -2.95 6.12
N VAL A 155 -11.01 -2.90 6.47
CA VAL A 155 -10.52 -2.79 7.86
C VAL A 155 -11.16 -1.65 8.63
N TYR A 156 -11.38 -0.50 7.97
CA TYR A 156 -11.86 0.73 8.59
C TYR A 156 -13.32 1.10 8.25
N PHE A 157 -14.05 0.24 7.54
CA PHE A 157 -15.48 0.44 7.28
C PHE A 157 -16.33 -0.30 8.32
N ASP A 158 -17.55 0.20 8.58
CA ASP A 158 -18.52 -0.52 9.41
C ASP A 158 -18.92 -1.84 8.73
N ASP A 159 -19.24 -1.77 7.44
CA ASP A 159 -19.40 -2.97 6.59
C ASP A 159 -18.04 -3.43 6.05
N LYS A 160 -17.51 -4.51 6.64
CA LYS A 160 -16.25 -5.15 6.18
C LYS A 160 -16.36 -5.77 4.78
N ASN A 161 -17.57 -5.92 4.25
CA ASN A 161 -17.82 -6.51 2.93
C ASN A 161 -18.04 -5.46 1.83
N GLN A 162 -18.02 -4.16 2.16
CA GLN A 162 -18.29 -3.02 1.27
C GLN A 162 -17.68 -3.17 -0.13
N TYR A 163 -16.45 -3.68 -0.22
CA TYR A 163 -15.70 -3.80 -1.48
C TYR A 163 -15.31 -5.24 -1.85
N LYS A 164 -15.78 -6.26 -1.12
CA LYS A 164 -15.38 -7.66 -1.41
C LYS A 164 -15.81 -8.15 -2.77
N TRP A 165 -16.88 -7.58 -3.34
CA TRP A 165 -17.33 -7.87 -4.70
C TRP A 165 -16.26 -7.57 -5.76
N LEU A 166 -15.30 -6.66 -5.49
CA LEU A 166 -14.17 -6.40 -6.39
C LEU A 166 -13.15 -7.55 -6.42
N LEU A 167 -13.15 -8.44 -5.41
CA LEU A 167 -12.24 -9.59 -5.36
C LEU A 167 -12.59 -10.65 -6.41
N ASP A 168 -13.82 -10.65 -6.93
CA ASP A 168 -14.24 -11.51 -8.04
C ASP A 168 -13.68 -11.03 -9.39
N TYR A 169 -13.13 -9.82 -9.44
CA TYR A 169 -12.51 -9.24 -10.61
C TYR A 169 -10.98 -9.29 -10.49
N LYS A 170 -10.29 -9.45 -11.62
CA LYS A 170 -8.84 -9.33 -11.67
C LYS A 170 -8.48 -7.84 -11.84
N PRO A 171 -7.62 -7.26 -10.97
CA PRO A 171 -7.17 -5.88 -11.18
C PRO A 171 -6.39 -5.78 -12.49
N VAL A 172 -6.66 -4.73 -13.25
CA VAL A 172 -5.94 -4.40 -14.50
C VAL A 172 -4.60 -3.74 -14.22
N ALA A 173 -4.45 -3.08 -13.06
CA ALA A 173 -3.18 -2.53 -12.60
C ALA A 173 -3.09 -2.54 -11.06
N LYS A 174 -1.86 -2.61 -10.56
CA LYS A 174 -1.53 -2.41 -9.14
C LYS A 174 -0.48 -1.31 -9.03
N ILE A 175 -0.90 -0.12 -8.65
CA ILE A 175 -0.03 1.04 -8.52
C ILE A 175 0.66 0.98 -7.16
N GLY A 176 1.98 0.84 -7.17
CA GLY A 176 2.81 0.79 -5.96
C GLY A 176 2.40 -0.25 -4.92
N TYR A 177 1.67 -1.28 -5.35
CA TYR A 177 1.05 -2.30 -4.50
C TYR A 177 -0.01 -1.79 -3.51
N SER A 178 -0.31 -0.50 -3.51
CA SER A 178 -1.21 0.16 -2.57
C SER A 178 -2.56 0.53 -3.18
N ILE A 179 -2.63 0.82 -4.48
CA ILE A 179 -3.88 1.17 -5.19
C ILE A 179 -4.12 0.17 -6.32
N PHE A 180 -5.26 -0.50 -6.30
CA PHE A 180 -5.66 -1.46 -7.33
C PHE A 180 -6.66 -0.82 -8.27
N VAL A 181 -6.46 -1.03 -9.57
CA VAL A 181 -7.36 -0.54 -10.62
C VAL A 181 -8.12 -1.71 -11.21
N TYR A 182 -9.44 -1.57 -11.32
CA TYR A 182 -10.36 -2.56 -11.87
C TYR A 182 -11.11 -1.98 -13.07
N ASP A 183 -11.23 -2.78 -14.13
CA ASP A 183 -12.13 -2.52 -15.24
C ASP A 183 -13.31 -3.47 -15.16
N LEU A 184 -14.47 -2.96 -14.75
CA LEU A 184 -15.69 -3.76 -14.59
C LEU A 184 -16.29 -4.17 -15.93
N SER A 185 -15.94 -3.47 -17.02
CA SER A 185 -16.46 -3.75 -18.36
C SER A 185 -15.73 -4.93 -19.01
N GLY A 186 -14.46 -5.15 -18.63
CA GLY A 186 -13.55 -6.10 -19.26
C GLY A 186 -13.25 -5.82 -20.74
N LYS A 187 -13.67 -4.66 -21.28
CA LYS A 187 -13.60 -4.34 -22.71
C LYS A 187 -12.41 -3.45 -23.07
N ARG A 188 -11.74 -2.84 -22.09
CA ARG A 188 -10.65 -1.88 -22.35
C ARG A 188 -9.30 -2.58 -22.49
N LYS A 189 -8.42 -1.99 -23.29
CA LYS A 189 -7.01 -2.36 -23.39
C LYS A 189 -6.16 -1.29 -22.72
N PHE A 190 -5.21 -1.70 -21.90
CA PHE A 190 -4.36 -0.79 -21.13
C PHE A 190 -2.90 -0.92 -21.56
N LYS A 191 -2.19 0.21 -21.53
CA LYS A 191 -0.73 0.27 -21.49
C LYS A 191 -0.31 0.10 -20.03
N LEU A 192 0.54 -0.89 -19.78
CA LEU A 192 1.10 -1.24 -18.47
C LEU A 192 2.55 -0.77 -18.38
#